data_AF-A0A9J5XC02-F1
#
_entry.id   AF-A0A9J5XC02-F1
#
_cell.length_a   1.000
_cell.length_b   1.000
_cell.length_c   1.000
_cell.angle_alpha   90.00
_cell.angle_beta   90.00
_cell.angle_gamma   90.00
#
_symmetry.space_group_name_H-M   'P 1'
#
loop_
_entity.id
_entity.type
_entity.pdbx_description
1 polymer ?
#
loop_
_entity_poly.entity_id
_entity_poly.type
_entity_poly.pdbx_seq_one_letter_code
_entity_poly.pdbx_strand_id
1 'polypeptide(L)'
;MKLFMRSLTGEALSWYIEQDPRKWDEWVDIATDFMNRDYAIRWRSEAARARPPTEESHMKDYFIRAQEPQYYDRMMLVAEKSFADIIKLGERIEEGIKMGLPSIWKPCKPPTKLCNLGE
;
A
#
# COMPACT_ATOMS: atom_id res chain seq x y z
N MET A 1 30.35 -3.67 -5.58
CA MET A 1 29.25 -2.89 -6.20
C MET A 1 29.51 -2.37 -7.63
N LYS A 2 30.78 -2.31 -8.12
CA LYS A 2 31.13 -1.69 -9.42
C LYS A 2 30.41 -2.26 -10.67
N LEU A 3 30.02 -3.54 -10.67
CA LEU A 3 29.36 -4.17 -11.84
C LEU A 3 27.89 -3.75 -11.98
N PHE A 4 27.15 -3.63 -10.87
CA PHE A 4 25.77 -3.12 -10.87
C PHE A 4 25.71 -1.71 -11.45
N MET A 5 26.66 -0.85 -11.08
CA MET A 5 26.73 0.51 -11.63
C MET A 5 26.93 0.57 -13.13
N ARG A 6 27.64 -0.40 -13.70
CA ARG A 6 27.86 -0.48 -15.15
C ARG A 6 26.63 -1.02 -15.88
N SER A 7 25.71 -1.68 -15.17
CA SER A 7 24.42 -2.13 -15.70
C SER A 7 23.34 -1.05 -15.65
N LEU A 8 23.52 0.00 -14.84
CA LEU A 8 22.59 1.13 -14.79
C LEU A 8 22.66 1.91 -16.11
N THR A 9 21.49 2.25 -16.63
CA THR A 9 21.32 3.06 -17.84
C THR A 9 20.14 4.02 -17.63
N GLY A 10 20.09 5.11 -18.39
CA GLY A 10 19.01 6.09 -18.31
C GLY A 10 18.88 6.73 -16.93
N GLU A 11 17.64 6.94 -16.48
CA GLU A 11 17.32 7.64 -15.22
C GLU A 11 17.96 7.00 -13.98
N ALA A 12 18.17 5.69 -13.98
CA ALA A 12 18.80 4.98 -12.87
C ALA A 12 20.29 5.34 -12.73
N LEU A 13 21.00 5.51 -13.86
CA LEU A 13 22.39 5.94 -13.85
C LEU A 13 22.50 7.41 -13.45
N SER A 14 21.63 8.27 -13.99
CA SER A 14 21.56 9.70 -13.62
C SER A 14 21.30 9.90 -12.13
N TRP A 15 20.38 9.12 -11.56
CA TRP A 15 20.14 9.15 -10.12
C TRP A 15 21.40 8.74 -9.33
N TYR A 16 22.07 7.65 -9.71
CA TYR A 16 23.21 7.14 -8.96
C TYR A 16 24.39 8.12 -8.94
N ILE A 17 24.69 8.81 -10.05
CA ILE A 17 25.81 9.77 -10.11
C ILE A 17 25.58 11.02 -9.26
N GLU A 18 24.33 11.30 -8.89
CA GLU A 18 23.96 12.42 -7.99
C GLU A 18 24.09 12.03 -6.51
N GLN A 19 24.32 10.75 -6.19
CA GLN A 19 24.43 10.26 -4.81
C GLN A 19 25.90 10.18 -4.36
N ASP A 20 26.13 10.31 -3.05
CA ASP A 20 27.42 9.96 -2.46
C ASP A 20 27.53 8.43 -2.28
N PRO A 21 28.44 7.73 -2.97
CA PRO A 21 28.59 6.28 -2.84
C PRO A 21 29.01 5.83 -1.43
N ARG A 22 29.51 6.74 -0.59
CA ARG A 22 29.96 6.44 0.78
C ARG A 22 28.80 6.31 1.77
N LYS A 23 27.57 6.68 1.40
CA LYS A 23 26.40 6.59 2.28
C LYS A 23 25.79 5.20 2.36
N TRP A 24 26.27 4.27 1.52
CA TRP A 24 25.74 2.92 1.43
C TRP A 24 26.83 1.93 1.77
N ASP A 25 26.68 1.25 2.90
CA ASP A 25 27.61 0.22 3.35
C ASP A 25 27.24 -1.14 2.75
N GLU A 26 25.95 -1.37 2.48
CA GLU A 26 25.42 -2.61 1.94
C GLU A 26 24.62 -2.43 0.64
N TRP A 27 24.51 -3.50 -0.14
CA TRP A 27 23.73 -3.49 -1.38
C TRP A 27 22.24 -3.18 -1.14
N VAL A 28 21.72 -3.62 0.01
CA VAL A 28 20.32 -3.38 0.40
C VAL A 28 20.05 -1.89 0.57
N ASP A 29 21.03 -1.08 0.96
CA ASP A 29 20.85 0.36 1.16
C ASP A 29 20.68 1.07 -0.19
N ILE A 30 21.47 0.67 -1.20
CA ILE A 30 21.34 1.18 -2.57
C ILE A 30 19.99 0.80 -3.17
N ALA A 31 19.62 -0.48 -3.04
CA ALA A 31 18.36 -0.99 -3.58
C ALA A 31 17.16 -0.30 -2.91
N THR A 32 17.21 -0.12 -1.59
CA THR A 32 16.17 0.57 -0.81
C THR A 32 16.05 2.02 -1.23
N ASP A 33 17.15 2.77 -1.32
CA ASP A 33 17.13 4.18 -1.74
C ASP A 33 16.64 4.36 -3.17
N PHE A 34 17.08 3.50 -4.09
CA PHE A 34 16.64 3.52 -5.49
C PHE A 34 15.14 3.26 -5.60
N MET A 35 14.67 2.19 -4.94
CA MET A 35 13.26 1.83 -4.91
C MET A 35 12.41 2.91 -4.24
N ASN A 36 12.88 3.50 -3.14
CA ASN A 36 12.16 4.58 -2.46
C ASN A 36 12.01 5.81 -3.35
N ARG A 37 13.03 6.18 -4.13
CA ARG A 37 12.93 7.30 -5.06
C ARG A 37 11.91 7.02 -6.15
N ASP A 38 12.02 5.91 -6.85
CA ASP A 38 11.15 5.59 -7.98
C ASP A 38 9.71 5.32 -7.49
N TYR A 39 9.55 4.64 -6.36
CA TYR A 39 8.27 4.45 -5.71
C TYR A 39 7.65 5.76 -5.26
N ALA A 40 8.40 6.65 -4.59
CA ALA A 40 7.89 7.95 -4.15
C ALA A 40 7.57 8.88 -5.31
N ILE A 41 8.34 8.85 -6.41
CA ILE A 41 8.04 9.60 -7.64
C ILE A 41 6.76 9.07 -8.29
N ARG A 42 6.61 7.75 -8.43
CA ARG A 42 5.38 7.14 -8.95
C ARG A 42 4.19 7.47 -8.07
N TRP A 43 4.34 7.35 -6.75
CA TRP A 43 3.29 7.70 -5.80
C TRP A 43 2.90 9.17 -5.89
N ARG A 44 3.87 10.10 -5.94
CA ARG A 44 3.62 11.53 -6.15
C ARG A 44 2.99 11.83 -7.50
N SER A 45 3.39 11.14 -8.56
CA SER A 45 2.81 11.28 -9.89
C SER A 45 1.36 10.80 -9.91
N GLU A 46 1.06 9.65 -9.32
CA GLU A 46 -0.31 9.14 -9.22
C GLU A 46 -1.19 10.03 -8.31
N ALA A 47 -0.66 10.49 -7.18
CA ALA A 47 -1.35 11.45 -6.33
C ALA A 47 -1.58 12.80 -7.04
N ALA A 48 -0.64 13.27 -7.88
CA ALA A 48 -0.80 14.48 -8.68
C ALA A 48 -1.79 14.29 -9.85
N ARG A 49 -1.84 13.09 -10.45
CA ARG A 49 -2.84 12.72 -11.47
C ARG A 49 -4.24 12.63 -10.89
N ALA A 50 -4.37 12.44 -9.58
CA ALA A 50 -5.65 12.43 -8.88
C ALA A 50 -6.35 13.81 -8.81
N ARG A 51 -5.79 14.90 -9.39
CA ARG A 51 -6.38 16.26 -9.41
C ARG A 51 -6.50 16.89 -7.98
N PRO A 52 -6.79 18.20 -7.82
CA PRO A 52 -6.39 19.00 -6.63
C PRO A 52 -6.98 18.41 -5.34
N PRO A 53 -6.37 18.66 -4.15
CA PRO A 53 -6.37 17.75 -3.00
C PRO A 53 -7.74 17.16 -2.85
N THR A 54 -7.86 15.90 -3.28
CA THR A 54 -9.14 15.25 -3.34
C THR A 54 -9.69 15.30 -1.93
N GLU A 55 -10.95 15.72 -1.77
CA GLU A 55 -11.62 15.69 -0.48
C GLU A 55 -11.33 14.33 0.18
N GLU A 56 -11.06 14.30 1.48
CA GLU A 56 -10.66 13.07 2.18
C GLU A 56 -11.59 11.90 1.84
N SER A 57 -12.87 12.18 1.59
CA SER A 57 -13.88 11.28 1.02
C SER A 57 -13.40 10.53 -0.24
N HIS A 58 -12.92 11.24 -1.25
CA HIS A 58 -12.44 10.67 -2.52
C HIS A 58 -11.11 9.94 -2.36
N MET A 59 -10.21 10.42 -1.49
CA MET A 59 -8.96 9.70 -1.20
C MET A 59 -9.24 8.36 -0.50
N LYS A 60 -10.18 8.35 0.45
CA LYS A 60 -10.66 7.13 1.12
C LYS A 60 -11.29 6.16 0.12
N ASP A 61 -12.18 6.65 -0.73
CA ASP A 61 -12.87 5.85 -1.74
C ASP A 61 -11.89 5.23 -2.76
N TYR A 62 -10.90 5.99 -3.23
CA TYR A 62 -9.84 5.45 -4.09
C TYR A 62 -8.97 4.42 -3.35
N PHE A 63 -8.54 4.74 -2.12
CA PHE A 63 -7.71 3.84 -1.30
C PHE A 63 -8.40 2.51 -1.04
N ILE A 64 -9.68 2.51 -0.65
CA ILE A 64 -10.45 1.31 -0.36
C ILE A 64 -10.62 0.48 -1.64
N ARG A 65 -11.01 1.10 -2.76
CA ARG A 65 -11.20 0.40 -4.05
C ARG A 65 -9.94 -0.24 -4.62
N ALA A 66 -8.76 0.27 -4.27
CA ALA A 66 -7.48 -0.28 -4.72
C ALA A 66 -7.04 -1.53 -3.94
N GLN A 67 -7.69 -1.86 -2.82
CA GLN A 67 -7.30 -3.00 -1.99
C GLN A 67 -7.77 -4.34 -2.55
N GLU A 68 -7.05 -5.41 -2.22
CA GLU A 68 -7.48 -6.77 -2.53
C GLU A 68 -8.82 -7.10 -1.82
N PRO A 69 -9.63 -8.03 -2.37
CA PRO A 69 -10.96 -8.34 -1.84
C PRO A 69 -10.99 -8.65 -0.34
N GLN A 70 -9.93 -9.26 0.19
CA GLN A 70 -9.78 -9.61 1.61
C GLN A 70 -9.71 -8.40 2.55
N TYR A 71 -9.29 -7.24 2.05
CA TYR A 71 -9.25 -5.97 2.78
C TYR A 71 -10.43 -5.08 2.40
N TYR A 72 -10.80 -5.05 1.12
CA TYR A 72 -11.86 -4.21 0.57
C TYR A 72 -13.16 -4.30 1.37
N ASP A 73 -13.69 -5.52 1.56
CA ASP A 73 -14.98 -5.74 2.24
C ASP A 73 -14.98 -5.17 3.67
N ARG A 74 -13.84 -5.28 4.37
CA ARG A 74 -13.70 -4.83 5.76
C ARG A 74 -13.46 -3.32 5.86
N MET A 75 -12.62 -2.78 4.98
CA MET A 75 -12.33 -1.35 4.94
C MET A 75 -13.53 -0.53 4.44
N MET A 76 -14.34 -1.09 3.55
CA MET A 76 -15.56 -0.43 3.06
C MET A 76 -16.58 -0.17 4.19
N LEU A 77 -16.65 -1.03 5.21
CA LEU A 77 -17.52 -0.85 6.38
C LEU A 77 -17.18 0.41 7.21
N VAL A 78 -15.97 0.94 7.06
CA VAL A 78 -15.49 2.12 7.77
C VAL A 78 -15.13 3.28 6.83
N ALA A 79 -15.60 3.25 5.57
CA ALA A 79 -15.30 4.27 4.56
C ALA A 79 -15.72 5.70 4.98
N GLU A 80 -16.72 5.82 5.84
CA GLU A 80 -17.18 7.11 6.39
C GLU A 80 -16.30 7.64 7.52
N LYS A 81 -15.42 6.81 8.11
CA LYS A 81 -14.49 7.22 9.17
C LYS A 81 -13.33 8.04 8.62
N SER A 82 -12.48 8.55 9.50
CA SER A 82 -11.27 9.26 9.06
C SER A 82 -10.35 8.32 8.29
N PHE A 83 -9.52 8.87 7.41
CA PHE A 83 -8.51 8.09 6.70
C PHE A 83 -7.60 7.33 7.69
N ALA A 84 -7.27 7.96 8.83
CA ALA A 84 -6.49 7.33 9.89
C ALA A 84 -7.17 6.10 10.50
N ASP A 85 -8.49 6.11 10.67
CA ASP A 85 -9.24 4.94 11.19
C ASP A 85 -9.25 3.78 10.18
N ILE A 86 -9.33 4.10 8.88
CA ILE A 86 -9.24 3.12 7.80
C ILE A 86 -7.85 2.46 7.77
N ILE A 87 -6.78 3.25 7.91
CA ILE A 87 -5.41 2.72 7.98
C ILE A 87 -5.22 1.80 9.19
N LYS A 88 -5.66 2.24 10.38
CA LYS A 88 -5.59 1.41 11.60
C LYS A 88 -6.37 0.10 11.47
N LEU A 89 -7.50 0.10 10.77
CA LEU A 89 -8.22 -1.14 10.48
C LEU A 89 -7.42 -2.04 9.53
N GLY A 90 -6.77 -1.47 8.52
CA GLY A 90 -5.88 -2.19 7.61
C GLY A 90 -4.75 -2.91 8.33
N GLU A 91 -4.05 -2.21 9.21
CA GLU A 91 -2.98 -2.78 10.05
C GLU A 91 -3.49 -3.98 10.86
N ARG A 92 -4.66 -3.85 11.50
CA ARG A 92 -5.28 -4.95 12.27
C ARG A 92 -5.68 -6.14 11.40
N ILE A 93 -6.12 -5.90 10.16
CA ILE A 93 -6.44 -6.99 9.22
C ILE A 93 -5.16 -7.73 8.82
N GLU A 94 -4.10 -6.99 8.51
CA GLU A 94 -2.79 -7.55 8.13
C GLU A 94 -2.17 -8.36 9.28
N GLU A 95 -2.21 -7.85 10.50
CA GLU A 95 -1.80 -8.58 11.71
C GLU A 95 -2.59 -9.88 11.88
N GLY A 96 -3.91 -9.83 11.70
CA GLY A 96 -4.76 -11.02 11.78
C GLY A 96 -4.40 -12.09 10.73
N ILE A 97 -4.11 -11.66 9.49
CA ILE A 97 -3.66 -12.57 8.42
C ILE A 97 -2.30 -13.17 8.76
N LYS A 98 -1.34 -12.36 9.24
CA LYS A 98 -0.01 -12.84 9.69
C LYS A 98 -0.11 -13.85 10.83
N MET A 99 -1.09 -13.70 11.73
CA MET A 99 -1.34 -14.63 12.84
C MET A 99 -2.06 -15.93 12.40
N GLY A 100 -2.30 -16.12 11.10
CA GLY A 100 -2.95 -17.32 10.58
C GLY A 100 -4.43 -17.41 10.89
N LEU A 101 -5.07 -16.31 11.31
CA LEU A 101 -6.53 -16.27 11.40
C LEU A 101 -7.08 -16.36 9.98
N PRO A 102 -7.91 -17.38 9.67
CA PRO A 102 -8.56 -17.42 8.37
C PRO A 102 -9.39 -16.14 8.19
N SER A 103 -9.56 -15.69 6.95
CA SER A 103 -10.44 -14.58 6.55
C SER A 103 -11.94 -14.80 6.88
N ILE A 104 -12.25 -15.72 7.81
CA ILE A 104 -13.55 -16.06 8.39
C ILE A 104 -14.07 -14.91 9.28
N TRP A 105 -14.41 -13.84 8.60
CA TRP A 105 -15.68 -13.17 8.81
C TRP A 105 -16.25 -13.05 7.40
N LYS A 106 -16.94 -14.09 6.95
CA LYS A 106 -17.69 -14.00 5.69
C LYS A 106 -18.76 -12.92 5.90
N PRO A 107 -18.85 -11.88 5.06
CA PRO A 107 -20.01 -10.99 5.11
C PRO A 107 -21.26 -11.85 4.85
N CYS A 108 -22.21 -11.82 5.79
CA CYS A 108 -23.56 -12.28 5.51
C CYS A 108 -24.07 -11.39 4.36
N LYS A 109 -24.15 -11.95 3.15
CA LYS A 109 -24.83 -11.29 2.04
C LYS A 109 -26.29 -11.06 2.46
N PRO A 110 -26.82 -9.83 2.39
CA PRO A 110 -28.27 -9.65 2.32
C PRO A 110 -28.77 -10.29 1.01
N PRO A 111 -30.01 -10.83 0.96
CA PRO A 111 -31.17 -10.38 1.73
C PRO A 111 -31.70 -11.42 2.74
N THR A 112 -32.17 -10.92 3.89
CA THR A 112 -33.18 -11.57 4.76
C THR A 112 -33.11 -13.10 4.88
N LYS A 113 -32.32 -13.61 5.85
CA LYS A 113 -32.76 -14.60 6.85
C LYS A 113 -31.62 -14.93 7.82
N LEU A 114 -31.98 -15.02 9.11
CA LEU A 114 -31.12 -15.44 10.22
C LEU A 114 -30.57 -16.84 9.96
N CYS A 115 -29.25 -17.00 10.03
CA CYS A 115 -28.60 -18.31 10.10
C CYS A 115 -27.98 -18.48 11.50
N ASN A 116 -28.47 -19.46 12.27
CA ASN A 116 -27.86 -19.88 13.53
C ASN A 116 -26.56 -20.65 13.25
N LEU A 117 -25.55 -20.47 14.11
CA LEU A 117 -24.38 -21.35 14.19
C LEU A 117 -24.72 -22.63 14.97
N GLY A 118 -24.40 -23.80 14.40
CA GLY A 118 -24.45 -25.13 15.03
C GLY A 118 -25.77 -25.86 14.79
N GLU A 119 -25.83 -27.09 14.27
CA GLU A 119 -24.83 -28.17 14.15
C GLU A 119 -24.51 -28.58 12.70
#